data_AF-A0A7S2IV40-F1
#
_entry.id   AF-A0A7S2IV40-F1
#
_cell.length_a   1.000
_cell.length_b   1.000
_cell.length_c   1.000
_cell.angle_alpha   90.00
_cell.angle_beta   90.00
_cell.angle_gamma   90.00
#
_symmetry.space_group_name_H-M   'P 1'
#
loop_
_entity.id
_entity.type
_entity.pdbx_description
1 polymer ?
#
loop_
_entity_poly.entity_id
_entity_poly.type
_entity_poly.pdbx_seq_one_letter_code
_entity_poly.pdbx_strand_id
1 'polypeptide(L)'
;VIRVRAAPPADQVQWQNLQVSKRERNLRQVVSTLILFAFTIIGSAIISAATFLKPNFELLLSAGCGEGTDSTPASPPPALPPPPSWPDTGRSAGCASAPNVYIIEGCELSFFQTLPVMLGSTVAIIFGHVIIFILAPVLSVVIERAHFFYERELSVFLKLTFFQIFNVLISMATMLYRDGDPTEATTRGWLANATPLIVNVLIGDMTIINIGIDGCKPDVLVRRFLIAPGLKTQAKMNSAYVIDADVQLAFRLQLLAKVTCLTLAFSPAMP
;
A
#
# COMPACT_ATOMS: atom_id res chain seq x y z
N VAL A 1 -9.68 3.27 42.83
CA VAL A 1 -8.83 2.06 42.65
C VAL A 1 -7.43 2.50 42.24
N ILE A 2 -6.46 2.38 43.14
CA ILE A 2 -5.04 2.65 42.85
C ILE A 2 -4.52 1.44 42.07
N ARG A 3 -3.99 1.64 40.85
CA ARG A 3 -3.34 0.57 40.08
C ARG A 3 -1.84 0.65 40.32
N VAL A 4 -1.30 -0.36 40.98
CA VAL A 4 0.16 -0.54 41.15
C VAL A 4 0.64 -1.51 40.07
N ARG A 5 1.77 -1.19 39.42
CA ARG A 5 2.47 -2.06 38.47
C ARG A 5 3.92 -2.21 38.93
N ALA A 6 4.56 -3.32 38.57
CA ALA A 6 5.99 -3.49 38.77
C ALA A 6 6.75 -2.36 38.04
N ALA A 7 7.72 -1.76 38.73
CA ALA A 7 8.55 -0.71 38.14
C ALA A 7 9.52 -1.33 37.12
N PRO A 8 9.59 -0.83 35.88
CA PRO A 8 10.57 -1.30 34.92
C PRO A 8 11.98 -0.76 35.25
N PRO A 9 13.01 -1.29 34.57
CA PRO A 9 14.38 -0.77 34.66
C PRO A 9 14.46 0.76 34.45
N ALA A 10 15.36 1.43 35.16
CA ALA A 10 15.41 2.91 35.21
C ALA A 10 15.76 3.57 33.86
N ASP A 11 16.49 2.86 33.00
CA ASP A 11 16.81 3.22 31.62
C ASP A 11 15.60 3.17 30.69
N GLN A 12 14.62 2.32 30.99
CA GLN A 12 13.38 2.21 30.22
C GLN A 12 12.33 3.27 30.58
N VAL A 13 12.58 4.07 31.61
CA VAL A 13 11.63 5.07 32.11
C VAL A 13 11.91 6.42 31.46
N GLN A 14 10.88 6.98 30.81
CA GLN A 14 10.92 8.34 30.27
C GLN A 14 10.50 9.33 31.36
N TRP A 15 11.47 9.71 32.20
CA TRP A 15 11.27 10.59 33.36
C TRP A 15 10.53 11.90 33.07
N GLN A 16 10.71 12.45 31.87
CA GLN A 16 10.07 13.69 31.41
C GLN A 16 8.55 13.55 31.24
N ASN A 17 8.07 12.35 30.96
CA ASN A 17 6.66 12.09 30.65
C ASN A 17 5.86 11.62 31.87
N LEU A 18 6.50 11.32 33.00
CA LEU A 18 5.81 10.85 34.22
C LEU A 18 4.82 11.85 34.81
N GLN A 19 4.98 13.14 34.51
CA GLN A 19 4.08 14.20 34.98
C GLN A 19 2.74 14.23 34.22
N VAL A 20 2.63 13.52 33.09
CA VAL A 20 1.45 13.58 32.23
C VAL A 20 0.31 12.74 32.81
N SER A 21 -0.87 13.34 32.90
CA SER A 21 -2.05 12.61 33.37
C SER A 21 -2.48 11.53 32.37
N LYS A 22 -3.08 10.43 32.86
CA LYS A 22 -3.57 9.34 32.00
C LYS A 22 -4.58 9.80 30.95
N ARG A 23 -5.44 10.77 31.29
CA ARG A 23 -6.44 11.31 30.37
C ARG A 23 -5.79 12.06 29.22
N GLU A 24 -4.82 12.92 29.52
CA GLU A 24 -4.07 13.65 28.51
C GLU A 24 -3.31 12.69 27.57
N ARG A 25 -2.70 11.65 28.14
CA ARG A 25 -2.01 10.63 27.35
C ARG A 25 -2.94 9.92 26.37
N ASN A 26 -4.10 9.46 26.86
CA ASN A 26 -5.10 8.80 26.03
C ASN A 26 -5.61 9.75 24.93
N LEU A 27 -5.86 11.02 25.26
CA LEU A 27 -6.28 12.02 24.29
C LEU A 27 -5.23 12.21 23.19
N ARG A 28 -3.95 12.36 23.56
CA ARG A 28 -2.84 12.47 22.60
C ARG A 28 -2.72 11.24 21.71
N GLN A 29 -2.92 10.05 22.27
CA GLN A 29 -2.91 8.80 21.51
C GLN A 29 -4.06 8.74 20.50
N VAL A 30 -5.27 9.16 20.89
CA VAL A 30 -6.42 9.27 19.99
C VAL A 30 -6.14 10.27 18.88
N VAL A 31 -5.64 11.46 19.20
CA VAL A 31 -5.30 12.50 18.20
C VAL A 31 -4.26 11.98 17.22
N SER A 32 -3.16 11.38 17.69
CA SER A 32 -2.15 10.75 16.82
C SER A 32 -2.75 9.69 15.89
N THR A 33 -3.65 8.85 16.42
CA THR A 33 -4.33 7.81 15.64
C THR A 33 -5.28 8.39 14.60
N LEU A 34 -6.00 9.45 14.92
CA LEU A 34 -6.89 10.15 13.97
C LEU A 34 -6.11 10.81 12.84
N ILE A 35 -4.96 11.43 13.16
CA ILE A 35 -4.07 12.00 12.13
C ILE A 35 -3.59 10.88 11.20
N LEU A 36 -3.09 9.77 11.73
CA LEU A 36 -2.68 8.63 10.91
C LEU A 36 -3.82 8.07 10.05
N PHE A 37 -5.02 8.00 10.60
CA PHE A 37 -6.19 7.53 9.86
C PHE A 37 -6.52 8.46 8.68
N ALA A 38 -6.49 9.78 8.88
CA ALA A 38 -6.70 10.75 7.81
C ALA A 38 -5.67 10.59 6.68
N PHE A 39 -4.38 10.46 7.01
CA PHE A 39 -3.33 10.19 6.01
C PHE A 39 -3.48 8.81 5.36
N THR A 40 -3.97 7.82 6.09
CA THR A 40 -4.25 6.49 5.52
C THR A 40 -5.35 6.58 4.47
N ILE A 41 -6.45 7.31 4.74
CA ILE A 41 -7.51 7.55 3.75
C ILE A 41 -6.96 8.25 2.50
N ILE A 42 -6.12 9.29 2.69
CA ILE A 42 -5.50 10.01 1.57
C ILE A 42 -4.61 9.06 0.76
N GLY A 43 -3.79 8.24 1.42
CA GLY A 43 -2.96 7.22 0.78
C GLY A 43 -3.79 6.21 -0.01
N SER A 44 -4.88 5.69 0.58
CA SER A 44 -5.80 4.77 -0.09
C SER A 44 -6.47 5.41 -1.31
N ALA A 45 -6.82 6.70 -1.23
CA ALA A 45 -7.42 7.44 -2.34
C ALA A 45 -6.42 7.62 -3.50
N ILE A 46 -5.15 7.92 -3.21
CA ILE A 46 -4.08 8.01 -4.22
C ILE A 46 -3.88 6.65 -4.91
N ILE A 47 -3.79 5.57 -4.12
CA ILE A 47 -3.65 4.21 -4.66
C ILE A 47 -4.83 3.88 -5.57
N SER A 48 -6.06 4.14 -5.08
CA SER A 48 -7.27 3.87 -5.84
C SER A 48 -7.30 4.68 -7.15
N ALA A 49 -7.00 5.98 -7.10
CA ALA A 49 -6.91 6.81 -8.29
C ALA A 49 -5.89 6.26 -9.30
N ALA A 50 -4.70 5.86 -8.84
CA ALA A 50 -3.67 5.27 -9.70
C ALA A 50 -4.16 3.97 -10.37
N THR A 51 -4.89 3.12 -9.64
CA THR A 51 -5.45 1.88 -10.20
C THR A 51 -6.58 2.12 -11.21
N PHE A 52 -7.44 3.13 -10.99
CA PHE A 52 -8.51 3.50 -11.92
C PHE A 52 -8.00 4.21 -13.17
N LEU A 53 -6.90 4.95 -13.09
CA LEU A 53 -6.32 5.67 -14.24
C LEU A 53 -5.58 4.75 -15.21
N LYS A 54 -5.04 3.62 -14.74
CA LYS A 54 -4.29 2.65 -15.55
C LYS A 54 -4.94 2.29 -16.91
N PRO A 55 -6.21 1.84 -17.00
CA PRO A 55 -6.84 1.47 -18.26
C PRO A 55 -7.01 2.67 -19.22
N ASN A 56 -7.26 3.86 -18.69
CA ASN A 56 -7.40 5.06 -19.51
C ASN A 56 -6.08 5.46 -20.15
N PHE A 57 -4.96 5.26 -19.44
CA PHE A 57 -3.62 5.46 -20.01
C PHE A 57 -3.31 4.44 -21.10
N GLU A 58 -3.67 3.17 -20.91
CA GLU A 58 -3.49 2.14 -21.93
C GLU A 58 -4.31 2.47 -23.20
N LEU A 59 -5.54 2.97 -23.06
CA LEU A 59 -6.36 3.44 -24.18
C LEU A 59 -5.74 4.63 -24.90
N LEU A 60 -5.27 5.65 -24.17
CA LEU A 60 -4.61 6.81 -24.77
C LEU A 60 -3.33 6.43 -25.52
N LEU A 61 -2.55 5.51 -24.97
CA LEU A 61 -1.34 4.99 -25.63
C LEU A 61 -1.68 4.20 -26.89
N SER A 62 -2.74 3.38 -26.85
CA SER A 62 -3.19 2.62 -28.02
C SER A 62 -3.74 3.54 -29.14
N ALA A 63 -4.43 4.62 -28.77
CA ALA A 63 -4.97 5.59 -29.73
C ALA A 63 -3.86 6.36 -30.46
N GLY A 64 -2.75 6.66 -29.79
CA GLY A 64 -1.58 7.31 -30.39
C GLY A 64 -0.82 6.47 -31.41
N CYS A 65 -1.05 5.16 -31.48
CA CYS A 65 -0.41 4.26 -32.44
C CYS A 65 -1.24 4.02 -33.73
N GLY A 66 -2.48 4.51 -33.80
CA GLY A 66 -3.42 4.19 -34.88
C GLY A 66 -3.43 5.14 -36.08
N GLU A 67 -2.68 6.24 -36.06
CA GLU A 67 -2.78 7.30 -37.08
C GLU A 67 -1.78 7.13 -38.23
N GLY A 68 -1.70 5.90 -38.75
CA GLY A 68 -0.91 5.51 -39.91
C GLY A 68 -1.77 4.83 -40.97
N THR A 69 -2.87 5.46 -41.39
CA THR A 69 -3.65 4.99 -42.54
C THR A 69 -2.91 5.29 -43.84
N ASP A 70 -2.06 4.36 -44.27
CA ASP A 70 -1.81 4.15 -45.69
C ASP A 70 -3.10 3.58 -46.29
N SER A 71 -3.91 4.47 -46.86
CA SER A 71 -5.12 4.11 -47.60
C SER A 71 -4.75 3.44 -48.92
N THR A 72 -4.33 2.17 -48.86
CA THR A 72 -4.33 1.30 -50.04
C THR A 72 -5.60 0.46 -49.98
N PRO A 73 -6.55 0.62 -50.91
CA PRO A 73 -7.78 -0.16 -50.92
C PRO A 73 -7.43 -1.64 -51.13
N ALA A 74 -7.58 -2.44 -50.07
CA ALA A 74 -7.47 -3.89 -50.13
C ALA A 74 -8.53 -4.42 -51.10
N SER A 75 -8.08 -5.16 -52.10
CA SER A 75 -8.95 -5.86 -53.04
C SER A 75 -9.85 -6.84 -52.29
N PRO A 76 -11.12 -7.02 -52.70
CA PRO A 76 -12.05 -7.90 -52.01
C PRO A 76 -11.53 -9.34 -51.98
N PRO A 77 -11.58 -10.04 -50.82
CA PRO A 77 -11.21 -11.43 -50.76
C PRO A 77 -12.17 -12.28 -51.63
N PRO A 78 -11.67 -13.34 -52.29
CA PRO A 78 -12.49 -14.25 -53.06
C PRO A 78 -13.54 -14.92 -52.16
N ALA A 79 -14.78 -15.00 -52.66
CA ALA A 79 -15.92 -15.56 -51.96
C ALA A 79 -15.63 -17.01 -51.51
N LEU A 80 -15.70 -17.23 -50.19
CA LEU A 80 -15.68 -18.58 -49.62
C LEU A 80 -17.00 -19.32 -49.95
N PRO A 81 -16.94 -20.63 -50.22
CA PRO A 81 -18.13 -21.43 -50.44
C PRO A 81 -19.01 -21.49 -49.18
N PRO A 82 -20.33 -21.64 -49.32
CA PRO A 82 -21.25 -21.72 -48.21
C PRO A 82 -20.93 -22.92 -47.30
N PRO A 83 -21.01 -22.76 -45.96
CA PRO A 83 -20.79 -23.86 -45.04
C PRO A 83 -21.89 -24.94 -45.19
N PRO A 84 -21.55 -26.22 -45.01
CA PRO A 84 -22.54 -27.30 -44.99
C PRO A 84 -23.51 -27.10 -43.82
N SER A 85 -24.80 -27.23 -44.11
CA SER A 85 -25.90 -27.19 -43.14
C SER A 85 -25.75 -28.36 -42.15
N TRP A 86 -25.30 -28.06 -40.93
CA TRP A 86 -25.38 -28.99 -39.81
C TRP A 86 -26.81 -29.03 -39.24
N PRO A 87 -27.28 -30.18 -38.75
CA PRO A 87 -28.63 -30.33 -38.26
C PRO A 87 -28.84 -29.59 -36.94
N ASP A 88 -29.97 -28.89 -36.86
CA ASP A 88 -30.51 -28.20 -35.69
C ASP A 88 -30.65 -29.15 -34.50
N THR A 89 -29.65 -29.21 -33.63
CA THR A 89 -29.85 -29.70 -32.26
C THR A 89 -30.28 -28.53 -31.39
N GLY A 90 -31.59 -28.44 -31.19
CA GLY A 90 -32.21 -27.52 -30.25
C GLY A 90 -31.63 -27.65 -28.85
N ARG A 91 -30.87 -26.65 -28.42
CA ARG A 91 -30.65 -26.33 -27.02
C ARG A 91 -30.56 -24.81 -26.89
N SER A 92 -31.66 -24.23 -26.43
CA SER A 92 -31.75 -22.88 -25.91
C SER A 92 -30.88 -22.76 -24.65
N ALA A 93 -29.57 -22.63 -24.85
CA ALA A 93 -28.70 -22.01 -23.87
C ALA A 93 -28.94 -20.50 -23.96
N GLY A 94 -29.50 -19.92 -22.90
CA GLY A 94 -29.65 -18.48 -22.79
C GLY A 94 -28.31 -17.82 -23.06
N CYS A 95 -28.30 -16.88 -23.99
CA CYS A 95 -27.17 -16.00 -24.24
C CYS A 95 -26.87 -15.23 -22.95
N ALA A 96 -26.01 -15.80 -22.12
CA ALA A 96 -25.10 -15.01 -21.32
C ALA A 96 -24.38 -14.11 -22.32
N SER A 97 -24.69 -12.82 -22.30
CA SER A 97 -23.95 -11.78 -22.98
C SER A 97 -22.47 -12.03 -22.72
N ALA A 98 -21.77 -12.53 -23.74
CA ALA A 98 -20.34 -12.67 -23.68
C ALA A 98 -19.79 -11.30 -23.27
N PRO A 99 -18.95 -11.20 -22.22
CA PRO A 99 -18.25 -9.95 -21.96
C PRO A 99 -17.53 -9.60 -23.26
N ASN A 100 -17.62 -8.34 -23.68
CA ASN A 100 -16.90 -7.80 -24.83
C ASN A 100 -15.40 -8.11 -24.68
N VAL A 101 -14.99 -9.29 -25.13
CA VAL A 101 -13.59 -9.61 -25.38
C VAL A 101 -13.31 -8.90 -26.69
N TYR A 102 -12.91 -7.63 -26.58
CA TYR A 102 -12.18 -6.98 -27.65
C TYR A 102 -10.88 -7.77 -27.80
N ILE A 103 -10.91 -8.80 -28.64
CA ILE A 103 -9.69 -9.37 -29.19
C ILE A 103 -9.14 -8.26 -30.09
N ILE A 104 -8.30 -7.39 -29.51
CA ILE A 104 -7.43 -6.51 -30.28
C ILE A 104 -6.33 -7.42 -30.85
N GLU A 105 -6.72 -8.21 -31.84
CA GLU A 105 -5.82 -9.03 -32.65
C GLU A 105 -4.97 -8.05 -33.47
N GLY A 106 -3.72 -7.81 -33.06
CA GLY A 106 -2.71 -7.19 -33.92
C GLY A 106 -1.94 -6.00 -33.36
N CYS A 107 -2.21 -5.52 -32.14
CA CYS A 107 -1.35 -4.52 -31.51
C CYS A 107 -0.57 -5.18 -30.38
N GLU A 108 0.61 -5.73 -30.69
CA GLU A 108 1.62 -5.99 -29.65
C GLU A 108 2.03 -4.63 -29.09
N LEU A 109 1.29 -4.16 -28.09
CA LEU A 109 1.64 -2.96 -27.33
C LEU A 109 3.01 -3.23 -26.74
N SER A 110 4.03 -2.59 -27.33
CA SER A 110 5.41 -2.92 -27.04
C SER A 110 5.66 -2.80 -25.54
N PHE A 111 6.41 -3.75 -24.97
CA PHE A 111 6.79 -3.76 -23.55
C PHE A 111 7.24 -2.37 -23.03
N PHE A 112 7.91 -1.59 -23.89
CA PHE A 112 8.38 -0.25 -23.57
C PHE A 112 7.26 0.80 -23.38
N GLN A 113 6.07 0.60 -23.93
CA GLN A 113 4.93 1.50 -23.77
C GLN A 113 4.13 1.22 -22.49
N THR A 114 4.05 -0.04 -22.06
CA THR A 114 3.35 -0.41 -20.80
C THR A 114 4.20 -0.15 -19.55
N LEU A 115 5.52 -0.19 -19.70
CA LEU A 115 6.47 -0.03 -18.60
C LEU A 115 6.33 1.31 -17.83
N PRO A 116 6.18 2.49 -18.47
CA PRO A 116 5.96 3.75 -17.76
C PRO A 116 4.68 3.78 -16.91
N VAL A 117 3.59 3.18 -17.40
CA VAL A 117 2.30 3.12 -16.68
C VAL A 117 2.42 2.21 -15.46
N MET A 118 3.10 1.08 -15.62
CA MET A 118 3.39 0.14 -14.52
C MET A 118 4.31 0.76 -13.47
N LEU A 119 5.37 1.47 -13.89
CA LEU A 119 6.26 2.18 -12.99
C LEU A 119 5.55 3.32 -12.27
N GLY A 120 4.78 4.14 -12.99
CA GLY A 120 4.04 5.27 -12.41
C GLY A 120 3.03 4.82 -11.36
N SER A 121 2.25 3.77 -11.66
CA SER A 121 1.32 3.18 -10.69
C SER A 121 2.03 2.57 -9.48
N THR A 122 3.15 1.87 -9.70
CA THR A 122 3.96 1.30 -8.61
C THR A 122 4.54 2.39 -7.70
N VAL A 123 5.06 3.48 -8.27
CA VAL A 123 5.57 4.63 -7.49
C VAL A 123 4.46 5.28 -6.68
N ALA A 124 3.27 5.45 -7.25
CA ALA A 124 2.12 6.00 -6.52
C ALA A 124 1.70 5.10 -5.35
N ILE A 125 1.71 3.78 -5.55
CA ILE A 125 1.43 2.79 -4.50
C ILE A 125 2.45 2.89 -3.37
N ILE A 126 3.73 2.86 -3.73
CA ILE A 126 4.85 2.99 -2.80
C ILE A 126 4.71 4.28 -1.99
N PHE A 127 4.47 5.42 -2.65
CA PHE A 127 4.32 6.71 -1.99
C PHE A 127 3.14 6.72 -0.99
N GLY A 128 2.00 6.15 -1.37
CA GLY A 128 0.82 6.03 -0.49
C GLY A 128 1.09 5.22 0.78
N HIS A 129 1.99 4.23 0.73
CA HIS A 129 2.39 3.43 1.90
C HIS A 129 3.51 4.08 2.72
N VAL A 130 4.52 4.66 2.07
CA VAL A 130 5.70 5.27 2.73
C VAL A 130 5.31 6.38 3.69
N ILE A 131 4.29 7.18 3.37
CA ILE A 131 3.85 8.28 4.24
C ILE A 131 3.52 7.76 5.65
N ILE A 132 2.85 6.61 5.76
CA ILE A 132 2.45 6.02 7.05
C ILE A 132 3.69 5.56 7.83
N PHE A 133 4.69 5.00 7.14
CA PHE A 133 5.96 4.57 7.74
C PHE A 133 6.73 5.72 8.37
N ILE A 134 6.74 6.89 7.73
CA ILE A 134 7.43 8.08 8.24
C ILE A 134 6.59 8.74 9.34
N LEU A 135 5.28 8.83 9.13
CA LEU A 135 4.41 9.62 10.00
C LEU A 135 4.17 8.96 11.36
N ALA A 136 4.03 7.63 11.44
CA ALA A 136 3.71 6.97 12.71
C ALA A 136 4.81 7.11 13.80
N PRO A 137 6.10 6.89 13.50
CA PRO A 137 7.18 7.16 14.46
C PRO A 137 7.27 8.65 14.82
N VAL A 138 7.14 9.55 13.84
CA VAL A 138 7.21 11.00 14.06
C VAL A 138 6.10 11.47 15.01
N LEU A 139 4.85 11.06 14.76
CA LEU A 139 3.73 11.37 15.65
C LEU A 139 3.90 10.74 17.04
N SER A 140 4.50 9.55 17.10
CA SER A 140 4.78 8.91 18.38
C SER A 140 5.85 9.63 19.21
N VAL A 141 6.77 10.37 18.58
CA VAL A 141 7.78 11.16 19.30
C VAL A 141 7.25 12.57 19.62
N VAL A 142 6.53 13.19 18.68
CA VAL A 142 6.09 14.58 18.80
C VAL A 142 4.82 14.72 19.65
N ILE A 143 3.85 13.82 19.46
CA ILE A 143 2.51 13.93 20.07
C ILE A 143 2.37 12.99 21.27
N GLU A 144 2.80 11.74 21.12
CA GLU A 144 2.63 10.73 22.18
C GLU A 144 3.69 10.88 23.27
N ARG A 145 3.22 11.02 24.51
CA ARG A 145 4.07 11.06 25.70
C ARG A 145 3.95 9.75 26.46
N ALA A 146 4.60 8.70 25.94
CA ALA A 146 4.67 7.41 26.62
C ALA A 146 5.53 7.52 27.88
N HIS A 147 5.22 6.74 28.92
CA HIS A 147 6.03 6.71 30.14
C HIS A 147 7.24 5.78 30.00
N PHE A 148 7.12 4.78 29.15
CA PHE A 148 8.13 3.74 28.95
C PHE A 148 8.43 3.59 27.46
N PHE A 149 9.68 3.23 27.15
CA PHE A 149 10.11 3.01 25.77
C PHE A 149 9.32 1.87 25.10
N TYR A 150 9.14 0.73 25.78
CA TYR A 150 8.37 -0.39 25.24
C TYR A 150 6.90 -0.05 24.95
N GLU A 151 6.25 0.81 25.75
CA GLU A 151 4.86 1.24 25.49
C GLU A 151 4.78 2.04 24.18
N ARG A 152 5.81 2.85 23.91
CA ARG A 152 5.94 3.64 22.68
C ARG A 152 6.17 2.73 21.48
N GLU A 153 7.12 1.81 21.56
CA GLU A 153 7.41 0.84 20.50
C GLU A 153 6.19 0.01 20.15
N LEU A 154 5.50 -0.51 21.16
CA LEU A 154 4.27 -1.29 20.96
C LEU A 154 3.18 -0.44 20.29
N SER A 155 3.01 0.82 20.70
CA SER A 155 2.07 1.75 20.06
C SER A 155 2.40 1.96 18.58
N VAL A 156 3.68 2.22 18.26
CA VAL A 156 4.16 2.41 16.88
C VAL A 156 3.96 1.13 16.05
N PHE A 157 4.38 -0.02 16.58
CA PHE A 157 4.20 -1.34 15.96
C PHE A 157 2.72 -1.62 15.64
N LEU A 158 1.83 -1.44 16.62
CA LEU A 158 0.40 -1.70 16.45
C LEU A 158 -0.21 -0.77 15.40
N LYS A 159 0.14 0.52 15.44
CA LYS A 159 -0.36 1.52 14.47
C LYS A 159 0.11 1.21 13.06
N LEU A 160 1.41 0.99 12.88
CA LEU A 160 1.96 0.66 11.56
C LEU A 160 1.32 -0.62 11.01
N THR A 161 1.21 -1.68 11.83
CA THR A 161 0.60 -2.96 11.42
C THR A 161 -0.86 -2.76 11.03
N PHE A 162 -1.65 -2.11 11.89
CA PHE A 162 -3.07 -1.87 11.65
C PHE A 162 -3.30 -1.03 10.40
N PHE A 163 -2.68 0.15 10.30
CA PHE A 163 -2.92 1.07 9.19
C PHE A 163 -2.40 0.52 7.86
N GLN A 164 -1.30 -0.23 7.85
CA GLN A 164 -0.83 -0.82 6.61
C GLN A 164 -1.71 -1.96 6.12
N ILE A 165 -2.16 -2.86 7.00
CA ILE A 165 -3.11 -3.91 6.63
C ILE A 165 -4.41 -3.25 6.16
N PHE A 166 -4.91 -2.26 6.91
CA PHE A 166 -6.12 -1.52 6.56
C PHE A 166 -6.02 -0.83 5.19
N ASN A 167 -4.89 -0.18 4.90
CA ASN A 167 -4.66 0.47 3.60
C ASN A 167 -4.69 -0.56 2.45
N VAL A 168 -4.02 -1.71 2.60
CA VAL A 168 -4.07 -2.81 1.61
C VAL A 168 -5.50 -3.30 1.41
N LEU A 169 -6.24 -3.52 2.51
CA LEU A 169 -7.62 -4.00 2.43
C LEU A 169 -8.56 -3.00 1.74
N ILE A 170 -8.41 -1.69 1.99
CA ILE A 170 -9.19 -0.67 1.28
C ILE A 170 -8.83 -0.65 -0.20
N SER A 171 -7.54 -0.61 -0.55
CA SER A 171 -7.11 -0.63 -1.94
C SER A 171 -7.55 -1.90 -2.69
N MET A 172 -7.68 -3.01 -1.97
CA MET A 172 -8.25 -4.23 -2.51
C MET A 172 -9.78 -4.11 -2.68
N ALA A 173 -10.48 -3.56 -1.68
CA ALA A 173 -11.92 -3.34 -1.75
C ALA A 173 -12.30 -2.42 -2.92
N THR A 174 -11.48 -1.44 -3.28
CA THR A 174 -11.76 -0.58 -4.45
C THR A 174 -11.69 -1.35 -5.77
N MET A 175 -10.91 -2.44 -5.86
CA MET A 175 -10.91 -3.32 -7.04
C MET A 175 -12.21 -4.10 -7.16
N LEU A 176 -12.89 -4.42 -6.05
CA LEU A 176 -14.20 -5.07 -6.07
C LEU A 176 -15.26 -4.20 -6.78
N TYR A 177 -15.19 -2.88 -6.61
CA TYR A 177 -16.15 -1.94 -7.17
C TYR A 177 -15.82 -1.48 -8.60
N ARG A 178 -14.68 -1.87 -9.15
CA ARG A 178 -14.23 -1.41 -10.46
C ARG A 178 -15.11 -1.89 -11.61
N ASP A 179 -15.65 -3.11 -11.52
CA ASP A 179 -16.36 -3.76 -12.63
C ASP A 179 -17.87 -3.47 -12.66
N GLY A 180 -18.35 -2.53 -11.84
CA GLY A 180 -19.68 -1.90 -11.95
C GLY A 180 -20.88 -2.74 -11.53
N ASP A 181 -20.80 -4.07 -11.63
CA ASP A 181 -21.89 -4.96 -11.25
C ASP A 181 -21.57 -5.72 -9.95
N PRO A 182 -22.18 -5.37 -8.79
CA PRO A 182 -21.90 -6.00 -7.51
C PRO A 182 -22.27 -7.49 -7.47
N THR A 183 -23.20 -7.92 -8.33
CA THR A 183 -23.63 -9.31 -8.47
C THR A 183 -22.60 -10.16 -9.24
N GLU A 184 -21.91 -9.57 -10.21
CA GLU A 184 -20.80 -10.24 -10.90
C GLU A 184 -19.45 -10.06 -10.20
N ALA A 185 -19.28 -9.01 -9.40
CA ALA A 185 -18.02 -8.69 -8.71
C ALA A 185 -17.55 -9.81 -7.77
N THR A 186 -18.45 -10.56 -7.14
CA THR A 186 -18.11 -11.72 -6.29
C THR A 186 -17.82 -12.99 -7.09
N THR A 187 -18.32 -13.06 -8.32
CA THR A 187 -18.18 -14.21 -9.23
C THR A 187 -16.94 -14.08 -10.13
N ARG A 188 -16.53 -12.84 -10.43
CA ARG A 188 -15.32 -12.52 -11.20
C ARG A 188 -14.09 -12.65 -10.31
N GLY A 189 -12.95 -13.00 -10.92
CA GLY A 189 -11.65 -13.13 -10.27
C GLY A 189 -11.06 -11.79 -9.79
N TRP A 190 -11.84 -10.96 -9.09
CA TRP A 190 -11.42 -9.69 -8.49
C TRP A 190 -10.14 -9.86 -7.64
N LEU A 191 -10.03 -11.01 -7.00
CA LEU A 191 -8.86 -11.37 -6.22
C LEU A 191 -7.61 -11.60 -7.10
N ALA A 192 -7.77 -12.21 -8.28
CA ALA A 192 -6.68 -12.33 -9.25
C ALA A 192 -6.22 -10.94 -9.73
N ASN A 193 -7.16 -10.00 -9.92
CA ASN A 193 -6.83 -8.61 -10.27
C ASN A 193 -6.16 -7.84 -9.12
N ALA A 194 -6.48 -8.17 -7.86
CA ALA A 194 -5.85 -7.57 -6.69
C ALA A 194 -4.48 -8.17 -6.34
N THR A 195 -4.18 -9.37 -6.82
CA THR A 195 -2.92 -10.09 -6.51
C THR A 195 -1.67 -9.25 -6.83
N PRO A 196 -1.53 -8.62 -8.02
CA PRO A 196 -0.36 -7.80 -8.33
C PRO A 196 -0.22 -6.59 -7.40
N LEU A 197 -1.34 -6.01 -6.94
CA LEU A 197 -1.31 -4.90 -5.98
C LEU A 197 -0.73 -5.35 -4.64
N ILE A 198 -1.19 -6.49 -4.11
CA ILE A 198 -0.70 -7.04 -2.83
C ILE A 198 0.80 -7.36 -2.93
N VAL A 199 1.22 -8.01 -4.01
CA VAL A 199 2.63 -8.36 -4.23
C VAL A 199 3.48 -7.09 -4.35
N ASN A 200 3.06 -6.09 -5.14
CA ASN A 200 3.78 -4.83 -5.29
C ASN A 200 3.92 -4.08 -3.96
N VAL A 201 2.85 -4.07 -3.14
CA VAL A 201 2.91 -3.45 -1.81
C VAL A 201 3.88 -4.19 -0.90
N LEU A 202 3.85 -5.53 -0.88
CA LEU A 202 4.76 -6.32 -0.05
C LEU A 202 6.22 -6.15 -0.47
N ILE A 203 6.51 -6.22 -1.76
CA ILE A 203 7.86 -6.00 -2.30
C ILE A 203 8.31 -4.57 -2.04
N GLY A 204 7.43 -3.58 -2.26
CA GLY A 204 7.70 -2.18 -1.98
C GLY A 204 8.11 -1.96 -0.53
N ASP A 205 7.32 -2.48 0.42
CA ASP A 205 7.61 -2.35 1.85
C ASP A 205 8.89 -3.08 2.25
N MET A 206 9.13 -4.31 1.75
CA MET A 206 10.38 -5.03 1.99
C MET A 206 11.59 -4.24 1.48
N THR A 207 11.48 -3.66 0.28
CA THR A 207 12.54 -2.84 -0.32
C THR A 207 12.80 -1.58 0.51
N ILE A 208 11.74 -0.88 0.92
CA ILE A 208 11.85 0.36 1.70
C ILE A 208 12.42 0.09 3.09
N ILE A 209 12.00 -0.98 3.77
CA ILE A 209 12.48 -1.29 5.11
C ILE A 209 13.94 -1.75 5.03
N ASN A 210 14.27 -2.71 4.14
CA ASN A 210 15.61 -3.27 4.07
C ASN A 210 16.64 -2.29 3.49
N ILE A 211 16.28 -1.54 2.45
CA ILE A 211 17.21 -0.60 1.80
C ILE A 211 17.10 0.78 2.44
N GLY A 212 15.89 1.30 2.59
CA GLY A 212 15.66 2.65 3.11
C GLY A 212 15.90 2.77 4.61
N ILE A 213 15.22 1.97 5.42
CA ILE A 213 15.29 2.11 6.88
C ILE A 213 16.60 1.53 7.42
N ASP A 214 16.94 0.29 7.05
CA ASP A 214 18.15 -0.37 7.55
C ASP A 214 19.43 0.22 6.92
N GLY A 215 19.37 0.61 5.64
CA GLY A 215 20.50 1.25 4.94
C GLY A 215 20.72 2.71 5.34
N CYS A 216 19.69 3.56 5.28
CA CYS A 216 19.85 5.00 5.53
C CYS A 216 19.70 5.38 7.01
N LYS A 217 19.05 4.56 7.84
CA LYS A 217 18.73 4.85 9.25
C LYS A 217 18.14 6.26 9.42
N PRO A 218 16.94 6.53 8.85
CA PRO A 218 16.39 7.88 8.78
C PRO A 218 16.20 8.54 10.14
N ASP A 219 15.91 7.78 11.21
CA ASP A 219 15.84 8.34 12.57
C ASP A 219 17.19 8.93 13.03
N VAL A 220 18.30 8.25 12.71
CA VAL A 220 19.65 8.73 13.04
C VAL A 220 19.98 9.98 12.22
N LEU A 221 19.63 10.00 10.94
CA LEU A 221 19.80 11.18 10.09
C LEU A 221 19.00 12.37 10.63
N VAL A 222 17.71 12.18 10.94
CA VAL A 222 16.84 13.24 11.47
C VAL A 222 17.36 13.74 12.82
N ARG A 223 17.69 12.85 13.76
CA ARG A 223 18.23 13.25 15.06
C ARG A 223 19.54 14.02 14.93
N ARG A 224 20.45 13.57 14.06
CA ARG A 224 21.76 14.21 13.87
C ARG A 224 21.69 15.53 13.12
N PHE A 225 20.89 15.63 12.07
CA PHE A 225 20.84 16.82 11.22
C PHE A 225 19.83 17.87 11.68
N LEU A 226 18.69 17.48 12.25
CA LEU A 226 17.65 18.42 12.65
C LEU A 226 17.66 18.73 14.15
N ILE A 227 17.86 17.72 15.00
CA ILE A 227 17.69 17.88 16.46
C ILE A 227 19.01 18.27 17.14
N ALA A 228 20.12 17.60 16.79
CA ALA A 228 21.41 17.83 17.45
C ALA A 228 21.93 19.28 17.37
N PRO A 229 21.79 20.04 16.25
CA PRO A 229 22.26 21.42 16.17
C PRO A 229 21.53 22.38 17.12
N GLY A 230 20.31 22.04 17.54
CA GLY A 230 19.52 22.86 18.46
C GLY A 230 19.87 22.67 19.94
N LEU A 231 20.72 21.70 20.28
CA LEU A 231 21.03 21.34 21.67
C LEU A 231 22.23 22.12 22.20
N LYS A 232 21.98 23.01 23.17
CA LYS A 232 22.98 23.94 23.74
C LYS A 232 24.13 23.30 24.52
N THR A 233 24.09 22.00 24.81
CA THR A 233 25.06 21.34 25.71
C THR A 233 25.61 20.07 25.09
N GLN A 234 26.94 19.88 25.17
CA GLN A 234 27.66 18.73 24.64
C GLN A 234 27.07 17.38 25.11
N ALA A 235 26.68 17.28 26.38
CA ALA A 235 26.09 16.06 26.93
C ALA A 235 24.75 15.69 26.26
N LYS A 236 23.88 16.68 26.03
CA LYS A 236 22.61 16.48 25.31
C LYS A 236 22.86 16.17 23.83
N MET A 237 23.83 16.84 23.22
CA MET A 237 24.23 16.54 21.85
C MET A 237 24.72 15.09 21.73
N ASN A 238 25.62 14.64 22.62
CA ASN A 238 26.09 13.26 22.66
C ASN A 238 24.95 12.25 22.88
N SER A 239 23.96 12.56 23.72
CA SER A 239 22.78 11.69 23.87
C SER A 239 21.94 11.58 22.59
N ALA A 240 21.94 12.60 21.72
CA ALA A 240 21.27 12.52 20.42
C ALA A 240 22.04 11.65 19.40
N TYR A 241 23.32 11.37 19.65
CA TYR A 241 24.14 10.47 18.82
C TYR A 241 24.08 9.00 19.27
N VAL A 242 23.59 8.72 20.49
CA VAL A 242 23.34 7.35 20.95
C VAL A 242 22.21 6.77 20.09
N ILE A 243 22.52 5.68 19.40
CA ILE A 243 21.56 4.99 18.52
C ILE A 243 20.70 4.10 19.39
N ASP A 244 19.44 4.48 19.58
CA ASP A 244 18.43 3.62 20.21
C ASP A 244 18.05 2.52 19.19
N ALA A 245 18.42 1.27 19.46
CA ALA A 245 18.15 0.14 18.55
C ALA A 245 16.65 -0.20 18.46
N ASP A 246 15.83 0.35 19.36
CA ASP A 246 14.51 -0.20 19.66
C ASP A 246 13.46 0.10 18.58
N VAL A 247 13.59 1.22 17.87
CA VAL A 247 12.64 1.58 16.80
C VAL A 247 12.75 0.62 15.60
N GLN A 248 13.93 0.04 15.36
CA GLN A 248 14.14 -0.92 14.28
C GLN A 248 13.38 -2.22 14.51
N LEU A 249 13.25 -2.63 15.78
CA LEU A 249 12.51 -3.83 16.15
C LEU A 249 11.02 -3.69 15.78
N ALA A 250 10.42 -2.52 16.07
CA ALA A 250 9.02 -2.24 15.74
C ALA A 250 8.75 -2.36 14.23
N PHE A 251 9.65 -1.85 13.38
CA PHE A 251 9.52 -1.97 11.91
C PHE A 251 9.61 -3.41 11.43
N ARG A 252 10.59 -4.18 11.93
CA ARG A 252 10.79 -5.59 11.54
C ARG A 252 9.62 -6.47 11.98
N LEU A 253 9.17 -6.31 13.22
CA LEU A 253 8.00 -7.03 13.73
C LEU A 253 6.74 -6.67 12.95
N GLN A 254 6.58 -5.41 12.58
CA GLN A 254 5.43 -4.97 11.81
C GLN A 254 5.42 -5.57 10.39
N LEU A 255 6.58 -5.65 9.72
CA LEU A 255 6.68 -6.31 8.42
C LEU A 255 6.31 -7.79 8.53
N LEU A 256 6.86 -8.48 9.54
CA LEU A 256 6.55 -9.88 9.82
C LEU A 256 5.05 -10.08 10.07
N ALA A 257 4.44 -9.23 10.90
CA ALA A 257 3.01 -9.28 11.20
C ALA A 257 2.17 -9.03 9.95
N LYS A 258 2.52 -8.05 9.12
CA LYS A 258 1.84 -7.76 7.85
C LYS A 258 1.90 -8.94 6.89
N VAL A 259 3.10 -9.48 6.65
CA VAL A 259 3.28 -10.65 5.77
C VAL A 259 2.46 -11.83 6.29
N THR A 260 2.57 -12.13 7.60
CA THR A 260 1.82 -13.23 8.22
C THR A 260 0.31 -13.06 8.07
N CYS A 261 -0.22 -11.87 8.37
CA CYS A 261 -1.64 -11.59 8.25
C CYS A 261 -2.14 -11.69 6.80
N LEU A 262 -1.40 -11.13 5.83
CA LEU A 262 -1.79 -11.17 4.43
C LEU A 262 -1.66 -12.59 3.85
N THR A 263 -0.59 -13.32 4.16
CA THR A 263 -0.43 -14.71 3.75
C THR A 263 -1.57 -15.56 4.32
N LEU A 264 -1.89 -15.45 5.60
CA LEU A 264 -3.00 -16.22 6.19
C LEU A 264 -4.37 -15.83 5.61
N ALA A 265 -4.59 -14.53 5.35
CA ALA A 265 -5.85 -14.05 4.78
C ALA A 265 -6.06 -14.51 3.33
N PHE A 266 -4.99 -14.58 2.54
CA PHE A 266 -5.08 -14.80 1.09
C PHE A 266 -4.56 -16.16 0.62
N SER A 267 -3.88 -16.95 1.46
CA SER A 267 -3.35 -18.28 1.09
C SER A 267 -4.37 -19.23 0.44
N PRO A 268 -5.65 -19.28 0.85
CA PRO A 268 -6.62 -20.17 0.18
C PRO A 268 -6.90 -19.82 -1.27
N ALA A 269 -6.60 -18.58 -1.66
CA ALA A 269 -7.03 -18.03 -2.94
C ALA A 269 -5.86 -17.49 -3.79
N MET A 270 -4.68 -17.33 -3.19
CA MET A 270 -3.39 -17.08 -3.83
C MET A 270 -2.35 -17.98 -3.13
N PRO A 271 -2.08 -19.20 -3.65
CA PRO A 271 -1.09 -20.11 -3.08
C PRO A 271 0.35 -19.61 -3.24
#